data_AF-A0A2P8QQD8-F1
#
_entry.id   AF-A0A2P8QQD8-F1
#
_cell.length_a   1.000
_cell.length_b   1.000
_cell.length_c   1.000
_cell.angle_alpha   90.00
_cell.angle_beta   90.00
_cell.angle_gamma   90.00
#
_symmetry.space_group_name_H-M   'P 1'
#
loop_
_entity.id
_entity.type
_entity.pdbx_description
1 polymer ?
#
loop_
_entity_poly.entity_id
_entity_poly.type
_entity_poly.pdbx_seq_one_letter_code
_entity_poly.pdbx_strand_id
1 'polypeptide(L)'
;MPAIAQLRRSEKEELLIILQAMLEAEENEQATGSKPVETRLQHRGPKGGRGYYERKTINGCGPYLYLRYWSGGKHRSVYLGKVPPTNTNNV
;
A
#
# COMPACT_ATOMS: atom_id res chain seq x y z
N MET A 1 18.27 3.56 -33.80
CA MET A 1 17.27 2.67 -33.14
C MET A 1 17.32 2.97 -31.65
N PRO A 2 16.28 3.56 -31.04
CA PRO A 2 16.30 3.79 -29.59
C PRO A 2 16.22 2.46 -28.86
N ALA A 3 17.15 2.20 -27.95
CA ALA A 3 17.05 1.09 -27.01
C ALA A 3 15.82 1.33 -26.13
N ILE A 4 14.83 0.44 -26.22
CA ILE A 4 13.69 0.46 -25.31
C ILE A 4 14.27 0.17 -23.93
N ALA A 5 14.21 1.15 -23.01
CA ALA A 5 14.64 0.95 -21.63
C ALA A 5 13.80 -0.17 -21.02
N GLN A 6 14.35 -1.37 -20.95
CA GLN A 6 13.65 -2.55 -20.47
C GLN A 6 14.01 -2.77 -19.01
N LEU A 7 12.98 -2.95 -18.18
CA LEU A 7 13.14 -3.30 -16.77
C LEU A 7 13.98 -4.57 -16.63
N ARG A 8 14.91 -4.55 -15.68
CA ARG A 8 15.67 -5.72 -15.26
C ARG A 8 14.72 -6.74 -14.65
N ARG A 9 15.12 -8.02 -14.65
CA ARG A 9 14.34 -9.11 -14.07
C ARG A 9 13.93 -8.82 -12.62
N SER A 10 14.85 -8.33 -11.80
CA SER A 10 14.60 -7.98 -10.39
C SER A 10 13.57 -6.86 -10.23
N GLU A 11 13.53 -5.90 -11.15
CA GLU A 11 12.56 -4.80 -11.10
C GLU A 11 11.16 -5.29 -11.47
N LYS A 12 11.08 -6.22 -12.44
CA LYS A 12 9.82 -6.90 -12.78
C LYS A 12 9.30 -7.74 -11.62
N GLU A 13 10.18 -8.46 -10.94
CA GLU A 13 9.83 -9.26 -9.75
C GLU A 13 9.33 -8.38 -8.61
N GLU A 14 9.99 -7.26 -8.35
CA GLU A 14 9.52 -6.28 -7.35
C GLU A 14 8.15 -5.70 -7.73
N LEU A 15 7.94 -5.36 -9.01
CA LEU A 15 6.65 -4.86 -9.49
C LEU A 15 5.52 -5.88 -9.29
N LEU A 16 5.78 -7.16 -9.56
CA LEU A 16 4.81 -8.23 -9.31
C LEU A 16 4.46 -8.34 -7.83
N ILE A 17 5.44 -8.22 -6.94
CA ILE A 17 5.20 -8.23 -5.49
C ILE A 17 4.33 -7.04 -5.08
N ILE A 18 4.61 -5.84 -5.62
CA ILE A 18 3.82 -4.63 -5.34
C ILE A 18 2.37 -4.81 -5.80
N LEU A 19 2.15 -5.24 -7.04
CA LEU A 19 0.81 -5.44 -7.60
C LEU A 19 0.02 -6.48 -6.81
N GLN A 20 0.65 -7.58 -6.42
CA GLN A 20 0.00 -8.58 -5.59
C GLN A 20 -0.34 -8.05 -4.20
N ALA A 21 0.55 -7.26 -3.58
CA ALA A 21 0.27 -6.64 -2.30
C ALA A 21 -0.88 -5.61 -2.36
N MET A 22 -1.07 -4.93 -3.50
CA MET A 22 -2.22 -4.05 -3.72
C MET A 22 -3.53 -4.82 -3.78
N LEU A 23 -3.59 -5.90 -4.58
CA LEU A 23 -4.79 -6.74 -4.69
C LEU A 23 -5.21 -7.30 -3.33
N GLU A 24 -4.24 -7.82 -2.57
CA GLU A 24 -4.50 -8.36 -1.23
C GLU A 24 -4.92 -7.25 -0.24
N ALA A 25 -4.41 -6.03 -0.38
CA ALA A 25 -4.84 -4.91 0.45
C ALA A 25 -6.29 -4.49 0.14
N GLU A 26 -6.68 -4.46 -1.14
CA GLU A 26 -8.04 -4.14 -1.59
C GLU A 26 -9.07 -5.17 -1.13
N GLU A 27 -8.76 -6.46 -1.25
CA GLU A 27 -9.63 -7.55 -0.77
C GLU A 27 -9.88 -7.45 0.74
N ASN A 28 -8.83 -7.11 1.50
CA ASN A 28 -8.94 -6.92 2.95
C ASN A 28 -9.81 -5.71 3.32
N GLU A 29 -9.64 -4.57 2.64
CA GLU A 29 -10.47 -3.38 2.88
C GLU A 29 -11.95 -3.64 2.56
N GLN A 30 -12.25 -4.41 1.50
CA GLN A 30 -13.61 -4.78 1.13
C GLN A 30 -14.25 -5.75 2.12
N ALA A 31 -13.49 -6.71 2.66
CA ALA A 31 -13.96 -7.66 3.64
C ALA A 31 -14.22 -7.02 5.02
N THR A 32 -13.41 -6.04 5.41
CA THR A 32 -13.59 -5.26 6.64
C THR A 32 -14.35 -3.98 6.36
N GLY A 33 -15.67 -4.07 6.19
CA GLY A 33 -16.53 -2.90 6.02
C GLY A 33 -16.17 -1.75 6.98
N SER A 34 -15.70 -0.64 6.40
CA SER A 34 -15.65 0.71 6.97
C SER A 34 -15.27 0.82 8.44
N LYS A 35 -14.07 0.37 8.84
CA LYS A 35 -13.45 0.86 10.09
C LYS A 35 -12.05 1.38 9.80
N PRO A 36 -11.71 2.62 10.24
CA PRO A 36 -10.37 3.13 10.10
C PRO A 36 -9.47 2.29 11.00
N VAL A 37 -8.65 1.43 10.41
CA VAL A 37 -7.72 0.59 11.17
C VAL A 37 -6.57 1.49 11.62
N GLU A 38 -6.76 2.14 12.76
CA GLU A 38 -5.65 2.58 13.59
C GLU A 38 -4.81 1.36 13.95
N THR A 39 -3.60 1.35 13.40
CA THR A 39 -2.38 0.84 14.04
C THR A 39 -2.53 -0.49 14.78
N ARG A 40 -2.82 -1.57 14.06
CA ARG A 40 -2.44 -2.92 14.51
C ARG A 40 -1.28 -3.41 13.66
N LEU A 41 -0.08 -3.05 14.11
CA LEU A 41 1.19 -3.72 13.79
C LEU A 41 1.13 -5.16 14.32
N GLN A 42 0.31 -6.03 13.72
CA GLN A 42 0.38 -7.46 14.00
C GLN A 42 1.17 -8.10 12.86
N HIS A 43 2.38 -8.54 13.20
CA HIS A 43 3.14 -9.51 12.42
C HIS A 43 2.22 -10.64 11.95
N ARG A 44 1.84 -10.67 10.68
CA ARG A 44 1.18 -11.81 10.08
C ARG A 44 1.62 -11.99 8.63
N GLY A 45 2.66 -12.80 8.42
CA GLY A 45 2.56 -13.85 7.38
C GLY A 45 1.84 -15.06 7.99
N PRO A 46 1.64 -16.18 7.28
CA PRO A 46 1.47 -16.44 5.85
C PRO A 46 -0.03 -16.59 5.47
N LYS A 47 -0.96 -16.12 6.32
CA LYS A 47 -2.41 -16.02 6.05
C LYS A 47 -2.96 -14.59 6.15
N GLY A 48 -2.08 -13.60 6.35
CA GLY A 48 -2.36 -12.17 6.25
C GLY A 48 -1.60 -11.64 5.04
N GLY A 49 -2.21 -10.76 4.25
CA GLY A 49 -1.67 -10.30 2.97
C GLY A 49 -0.23 -9.76 3.05
N ARG A 50 0.46 -9.80 1.92
CA ARG A 50 1.81 -9.28 1.68
C ARG A 50 1.91 -7.77 1.87
N GLY A 51 0.78 -7.06 1.88
CA GLY A 51 0.73 -5.64 2.19
C GLY A 51 -0.64 -5.13 2.63
N TYR A 52 -0.65 -3.87 3.06
CA TYR A 52 -1.84 -3.13 3.49
C TYR A 52 -1.67 -1.64 3.20
N TYR A 53 -2.79 -0.91 3.13
CA TYR A 53 -2.79 0.54 2.99
C TYR A 53 -2.54 1.24 4.33
N GLU A 54 -1.59 2.18 4.34
CA GLU A 54 -1.17 2.93 5.52
C GLU A 54 -1.34 4.42 5.28
N ARG A 55 -2.13 5.10 6.12
CA ARG A 55 -2.31 6.55 6.08
C ARG A 55 -1.30 7.21 7.02
N LYS A 56 -0.55 8.19 6.52
CA LYS A 56 0.45 8.94 7.30
C LYS A 56 0.24 10.44 7.21
N THR A 57 0.43 11.10 8.34
CA THR A 57 0.61 12.55 8.40
C THR A 57 2.08 12.80 8.71
N ILE A 58 2.76 13.60 7.90
CA ILE A 58 4.19 13.89 8.02
C ILE A 58 4.32 15.40 8.21
N ASN A 59 4.93 15.84 9.32
CA ASN A 59 5.11 17.26 9.66
C ASN A 59 3.81 18.08 9.58
N GLY A 60 2.68 17.52 10.04
CA GLY A 60 1.36 18.17 9.99
C GLY A 60 0.73 18.25 8.59
N CYS A 61 1.42 17.75 7.56
CA CYS A 61 0.90 17.64 6.19
C CYS A 61 0.39 16.22 5.92
N GLY A 62 -0.78 16.10 5.29
CA GLY A 62 -1.42 14.82 5.01
C GLY A 62 -2.95 14.91 5.04
N PRO A 63 -3.66 13.76 5.13
CA PRO A 63 -3.11 12.41 5.16
C PRO A 63 -2.59 11.96 3.79
N TYR A 64 -1.46 11.25 3.79
CA TYR A 64 -0.86 10.60 2.63
C TYR A 64 -1.12 9.11 2.67
N LEU A 65 -1.38 8.50 1.52
CA LEU A 65 -1.58 7.06 1.38
C LEU A 65 -0.30 6.38 0.94
N TYR A 66 0.01 5.27 1.59
CA TYR A 66 1.12 4.39 1.24
C TYR A 66 0.63 2.95 1.13
N LEU A 67 1.15 2.19 0.18
CA LEU A 67 1.13 0.72 0.26
C LEU A 67 2.33 0.28 1.07
N ARG A 68 2.11 -0.41 2.19
CA ARG A 68 3.19 -1.04 2.97
C ARG A 68 3.21 -2.52 2.71
N TYR A 69 4.34 -3.05 2.26
CA TYR A 69 4.48 -4.46 1.86
C TYR A 69 5.81 -5.06 2.30
N TRP A 70 5.90 -6.39 2.38
CA TRP A 70 7.14 -7.10 2.67
C TRP A 70 7.84 -7.53 1.39
N SER A 71 9.10 -7.12 1.20
CA SER A 71 9.94 -7.59 0.08
C SER A 71 11.41 -7.61 0.47
N GLY A 72 12.10 -8.71 0.13
CA GLY A 72 13.53 -8.87 0.37
C GLY A 72 13.92 -8.77 1.84
N GLY A 73 13.09 -9.30 2.75
CA GLY A 73 13.38 -9.34 4.18
C GLY A 73 13.15 -8.02 4.93
N LYS A 74 12.49 -7.03 4.31
CA LYS A 74 12.17 -5.76 4.96
C LYS A 74 10.79 -5.24 4.56
N HIS A 75 10.21 -4.40 5.42
CA HIS A 75 9.05 -3.60 5.05
C HIS A 75 9.47 -2.48 4.10
N ARG A 76 8.74 -2.39 2.99
CA ARG A 76 8.85 -1.32 2.00
C ARG A 76 7.54 -0.54 1.97
N SER A 77 7.62 0.70 1.47
CA SER A 77 6.46 1.55 1.32
C SER A 77 6.50 2.26 -0.03
N VAL A 78 5.39 2.20 -0.78
CA VAL A 78 5.19 2.97 -2.01
C VAL A 78 4.20 4.09 -1.69
N TYR A 79 4.57 5.32 -2.01
CA TYR A 79 3.68 6.48 -1.90
C TYR A 79 2.64 6.44 -3.02
N LEU A 80 1.37 6.46 -2.65
CA LEU A 80 0.25 6.38 -3.60
C LEU A 80 -0.41 7.75 -3.85
N GLY A 81 -0.16 8.73 -2.99
CA GLY A 81 -0.69 10.08 -3.16
C GLY A 81 -1.22 10.70 -1.88
N LYS A 82 -1.70 11.95 -2.01
CA LYS A 82 -2.40 12.65 -0.93
C LYS A 82 -3.86 12.20 -0.93
N VAL A 83 -4.36 11.81 0.23
CA VAL A 83 -5.77 11.50 0.41
C VAL A 83 -6.52 12.83 0.52
N PRO A 84 -7.51 13.09 -0.35
CA PRO A 84 -8.34 14.28 -0.21
C PRO A 84 -9.08 14.25 1.13
N PRO A 85 -9.31 15.42 1.76
CA PRO A 85 -10.16 15.47 2.94
C PRO A 85 -11.54 14.93 2.53
N THR A 86 -12.02 13.91 3.25
CA THR A 86 -13.40 13.45 3.11
C THR A 86 -14.31 14.64 3.44
N ASN A 87 -14.98 15.17 2.42
CA ASN A 87 -16.02 16.19 2.61
C ASN A 87 -17.20 15.52 3.31
N THR A 88 -17.26 15.62 4.64
CA THR A 88 -18.39 15.17 5.44
C THR A 88 -19.52 16.19 5.32
N ASN A 89 -20.11 16.31 4.14
CA ASN A 89 -21.34 17.07 3.92
C ASN A 89 -22.35 16.16 3.22
N ASN A 90 -23.04 15.34 4.01
CA ASN A 90 -24.35 14.81 3.66
C ASN A 90 -25.21 14.93 4.93
N VAL A 91 -26.01 16.00 4.93
CA VAL A 91 -27.14 16.25 5.84
C VAL A 91 -28.34 15.48 5.33
#